data_AF-A0A0V0YYB3-F1
#
_entry.id   AF-A0A0V0YYB3-F1
#
_cell.length_a   1.000
_cell.length_b   1.000
_cell.length_c   1.000
_cell.angle_alpha   90.00
_cell.angle_beta   90.00
_cell.angle_gamma   90.00
#
_symmetry.space_group_name_H-M   'P 1'
#
loop_
_entity.id
_entity.type
_entity.pdbx_description
1 polymer ?
#
loop_
_entity_poly.entity_id
_entity_poly.type
_entity_poly.pdbx_seq_one_letter_code
_entity_poly.pdbx_strand_id
1 'polypeptide(L)'
;MVAENESCDGAEISCCKETKEDFVVCDHYKYTRVEYETFKEKCERHNGSVKASEMELVCVCLRDEQFGEFCEKTADLCSERKWCLNGGTCRNYRGNYRCHCTNGFSGMNCTDGNY
;
A
#
# COMPACT_ATOMS: atom_id res chain seq x y z
N MET A 1 45.26 15.78 8.00
CA MET A 1 44.75 15.26 9.28
C MET A 1 43.25 15.16 9.10
N VAL A 2 42.72 13.96 9.33
CA VAL A 2 41.43 13.46 8.84
C VAL A 2 40.29 14.24 9.49
N ALA A 3 39.21 14.53 8.74
CA ALA A 3 38.00 15.15 9.28
C ALA A 3 37.52 14.32 10.48
N GLU A 4 37.46 14.94 11.66
CA GLU A 4 36.94 14.30 12.85
C GLU A 4 35.41 14.26 12.71
N ASN A 5 34.88 13.05 12.54
CA ASN A 5 33.48 12.73 12.70
C ASN A 5 33.09 13.11 14.14
N GLU A 6 32.31 14.17 14.33
CA GLU A 6 31.76 14.51 15.63
C GLU A 6 30.65 13.51 15.97
N SER A 7 31.07 12.43 16.63
CA SER A 7 30.26 11.38 17.22
C SER A 7 29.21 11.98 18.16
N CYS A 8 27.98 11.44 18.10
CA CYS A 8 26.83 11.85 18.91
C CYS A 8 26.95 11.45 20.39
N ASP A 9 28.04 11.84 21.04
CA ASP A 9 28.32 11.52 22.43
C ASP A 9 27.56 12.48 23.36
N GLY A 10 26.49 11.97 23.97
CA GLY A 10 25.68 12.67 24.98
C GLY A 10 24.18 12.77 24.67
N ALA A 11 23.72 12.28 23.53
CA ALA A 11 22.30 12.29 23.17
C ALA A 11 21.58 11.00 23.61
N GLU A 12 20.48 11.10 24.36
CA GLU A 12 19.59 9.98 24.63
C GLU A 12 18.80 9.60 23.34
N ILE A 13 19.43 8.79 22.49
CA ILE A 13 18.91 7.91 21.42
C ILE A 13 17.75 8.44 20.55
N SER A 14 18.04 8.74 19.26
CA SER A 14 17.58 7.92 18.10
C SER A 14 17.74 8.56 16.70
N CYS A 15 18.12 9.84 16.57
CA CYS A 15 18.11 10.51 15.26
C CYS A 15 19.42 11.14 14.81
N CYS A 16 20.54 10.44 15.03
CA CYS A 16 21.78 10.74 14.33
C CYS A 16 21.88 9.93 13.03
N LYS A 17 21.71 10.59 11.88
CA LYS A 17 22.37 10.19 10.62
C LYS A 17 23.00 11.42 9.98
N GLU A 18 24.32 11.49 10.09
CA GLU A 18 25.18 12.47 9.42
C GLU A 18 24.98 12.47 7.90
N THR A 19 24.58 13.60 7.33
CA THR A 19 25.10 14.04 6.02
C THR A 19 25.44 15.52 6.12
N LYS A 20 26.49 15.96 5.44
CA LYS A 20 27.33 17.13 5.77
C LYS A 20 26.66 18.51 5.86
N GLU A 21 25.37 18.67 5.55
CA GLU A 21 24.71 19.99 5.54
C GLU A 21 23.27 20.06 6.07
N ASP A 22 22.56 18.99 6.44
CA ASP A 22 21.21 19.16 7.00
C ASP A 22 20.83 18.00 7.94
N PHE A 23 20.80 18.28 9.25
CA PHE A 23 20.22 17.39 10.24
C PHE A 23 18.76 17.77 10.49
N VAL A 24 17.83 16.91 10.09
CA VAL A 24 16.39 17.02 10.41
C VAL A 24 16.15 16.46 11.81
N VAL A 25 15.66 17.31 12.71
CA VAL A 25 15.39 17.01 14.12
C VAL A 25 14.13 16.15 14.27
N CYS A 26 14.17 15.12 15.14
CA CYS A 26 13.06 14.19 15.38
C CYS A 26 11.93 14.68 16.30
N ASP A 27 12.02 15.89 16.86
CA ASP A 27 10.91 16.54 17.59
C ASP A 27 9.75 17.01 16.69
N HIS A 28 9.92 16.93 15.37
CA HIS A 28 8.88 17.34 14.41
C HIS A 28 7.83 16.26 14.17
N TYR A 29 8.15 14.99 14.42
CA TYR A 29 7.24 13.88 14.16
C TYR A 29 6.26 13.68 15.32
N LYS A 30 4.96 13.63 15.00
CA LYS A 30 3.91 13.40 16.00
C LYS A 30 3.86 11.97 16.56
N TYR A 31 4.70 11.08 16.06
CA TYR A 31 4.74 9.66 16.42
C TYR A 31 6.15 9.25 16.89
N THR A 32 6.19 8.33 17.84
CA THR A 32 7.40 7.73 18.38
C THR A 32 8.01 6.70 17.42
N ARG A 33 9.27 6.34 17.66
CA ARG A 33 9.93 5.24 16.93
C ARG A 33 9.16 3.91 17.04
N VAL A 34 8.58 3.61 18.20
CA VAL A 34 7.82 2.37 18.41
C VAL A 34 6.54 2.37 17.58
N GLU A 35 5.85 3.51 17.49
CA GLU A 35 4.66 3.67 16.65
C GLU A 35 5.02 3.53 15.16
N TYR A 36 6.12 4.14 14.70
CA TYR A 36 6.61 3.97 13.35
C TYR A 36 6.91 2.51 12.99
N GLU A 37 7.69 1.80 13.81
CA GLU A 37 8.02 0.39 13.55
C GLU A 37 6.78 -0.50 13.57
N THR A 38 5.84 -0.25 14.48
CA THR A 38 4.57 -0.99 14.55
C THR A 38 3.71 -0.74 13.30
N PHE A 39 3.61 0.52 12.86
CA PHE A 39 2.89 0.88 11.65
C PHE A 39 3.53 0.24 10.41
N LYS A 40 4.87 0.30 10.35
CA LYS A 40 5.66 -0.27 9.27
C LYS A 40 5.49 -1.77 9.15
N GLU A 41 5.57 -2.52 10.25
CA GLU A 41 5.35 -3.96 10.22
C GLU A 41 3.97 -4.33 9.67
N LYS A 42 2.91 -3.61 10.10
CA LYS A 42 1.55 -3.84 9.61
C LYS A 42 1.42 -3.54 8.13
N CYS A 43 1.97 -2.42 7.67
CA CYS A 43 1.93 -2.01 6.26
C CYS A 43 2.70 -2.98 5.36
N GLU A 44 3.94 -3.32 5.73
CA GLU A 44 4.81 -4.19 4.93
C GLU A 44 4.29 -5.64 4.89
N ARG A 45 3.57 -6.10 5.92
CA ARG A 45 2.89 -7.42 5.93
C ARG A 45 1.91 -7.61 4.77
N HIS A 46 1.31 -6.53 4.27
CA HIS A 46 0.39 -6.54 3.15
C HIS A 46 1.02 -6.01 1.85
N ASN A 47 2.35 -6.03 1.75
CA ASN A 47 3.12 -5.49 0.63
C ASN A 47 2.85 -4.00 0.37
N GLY A 48 2.53 -3.23 1.42
CA GLY A 48 2.49 -1.77 1.36
C GLY A 48 3.88 -1.16 1.56
N SER A 49 4.04 0.10 1.16
CA SER A 49 5.23 0.91 1.42
C SER A 49 4.89 2.09 2.31
N VAL A 50 5.63 2.26 3.40
CA VAL A 50 5.39 3.37 4.33
C VAL A 50 5.91 4.67 3.74
N LYS A 51 5.06 5.70 3.77
CA LYS A 51 5.43 7.11 3.58
C LYS A 51 5.26 7.82 4.91
N ALA A 52 6.34 8.42 5.37
CA ALA A 52 6.41 9.17 6.63
C ALA A 52 6.46 10.67 6.33
N SER A 53 5.65 11.44 7.04
CA SER A 53 5.70 12.91 7.10
C SER A 53 5.70 13.37 8.57
N GLU A 54 5.99 14.63 8.84
CA GLU A 54 6.02 15.18 10.22
C GLU A 54 4.73 14.92 11.01
N MET A 55 3.58 14.77 10.34
CA MET A 55 2.28 14.68 10.98
C MET A 55 1.59 13.33 10.81
N GLU A 56 1.99 12.51 9.83
CA GLU A 56 1.27 11.29 9.50
C GLU A 56 2.16 10.17 8.97
N LEU A 57 1.71 8.95 9.23
CA LEU A 57 2.19 7.72 8.60
C LEU A 57 1.12 7.23 7.64
N VAL A 58 1.52 7.05 6.38
CA VAL A 58 0.62 6.57 5.33
C VAL A 58 1.20 5.29 4.75
N CYS A 59 0.38 4.24 4.74
CA CYS A 59 0.71 3.02 4.01
C CYS A 59 0.24 3.17 2.56
N VAL A 60 1.19 3.14 1.62
CA VAL A 60 0.90 3.21 0.20
C VAL A 60 0.83 1.80 -0.38
N CYS A 61 -0.33 1.43 -0.93
CA CYS A 61 -0.53 0.11 -1.51
C CYS A 61 0.17 0.01 -2.87
N LEU A 62 0.91 -1.09 -3.08
CA LEU A 62 1.62 -1.33 -4.35
C LEU A 62 0.72 -1.91 -5.45
N ARG A 63 -0.51 -2.32 -5.10
CA ARG A 63 -1.50 -2.86 -6.03
C ARG A 63 -2.75 -2.01 -6.01
N ASP A 64 -3.28 -1.71 -7.19
CA ASP A 64 -4.49 -0.88 -7.35
C ASP A 64 -5.74 -1.55 -6.76
N GLU A 65 -5.72 -2.88 -6.62
CA GLU A 65 -6.82 -3.61 -5.97
C GLU A 65 -6.75 -3.53 -4.45
N GLN A 66 -5.64 -3.14 -3.84
CA GLN A 66 -5.51 -3.13 -2.39
C GLN A 66 -5.91 -1.77 -1.80
N PHE A 67 -6.57 -1.83 -0.65
CA PHE A 67 -6.99 -0.65 0.09
C PHE A 67 -7.10 -0.96 1.59
N GLY A 68 -7.38 0.06 2.39
CA GLY A 68 -7.36 -0.03 3.86
C GLY A 68 -6.19 0.74 4.46
N GLU A 69 -6.14 0.83 5.79
CA GLU A 69 -5.11 1.56 6.52
C GLU A 69 -3.72 0.94 6.32
N PHE A 70 -3.69 -0.39 6.14
CA PHE A 70 -2.49 -1.19 5.97
C PHE A 70 -2.55 -2.03 4.69
N CYS A 71 -3.33 -1.64 3.68
CA CYS A 71 -3.52 -2.41 2.45
C CYS A 71 -4.05 -3.83 2.67
N GLU A 72 -4.76 -4.05 3.78
CA GLU A 72 -5.24 -5.35 4.23
C GLU A 72 -6.48 -5.85 3.50
N LYS A 73 -7.14 -4.96 2.75
CA LYS A 73 -8.31 -5.27 1.94
C LYS A 73 -7.93 -5.34 0.48
N THR A 74 -8.64 -6.18 -0.26
CA THR A 74 -8.54 -6.27 -1.72
C THR A 74 -9.92 -6.08 -2.30
N ALA A 75 -10.05 -5.23 -3.31
CA ALA A 75 -11.28 -4.98 -4.04
C ALA A 75 -11.62 -6.27 -4.78
N ASP A 76 -12.64 -6.96 -4.28
CA ASP A 76 -13.26 -8.07 -4.97
C ASP A 76 -14.43 -7.52 -5.76
N LEU A 77 -14.11 -6.98 -6.93
CA LEU A 77 -15.11 -6.45 -7.85
C LEU A 77 -16.18 -7.51 -8.14
N CYS A 78 -15.80 -8.77 -8.27
CA CYS A 78 -16.76 -9.86 -8.49
C CYS A 78 -17.75 -10.09 -7.34
N SER A 79 -17.36 -9.81 -6.09
CA SER A 79 -18.24 -9.92 -4.93
C SER A 79 -19.07 -8.64 -4.69
N GLU A 80 -18.56 -7.47 -5.10
CA GLU A 80 -19.27 -6.20 -4.91
C GLU A 80 -20.46 -6.02 -5.87
N ARG A 81 -20.42 -6.59 -7.08
CA ARG A 81 -21.52 -6.58 -8.05
C ARG A 81 -21.59 -7.85 -8.89
N LYS A 82 -22.80 -8.22 -9.29
CA LYS A 82 -23.00 -9.24 -10.34
C LYS A 82 -22.69 -8.64 -11.72
N TRP A 83 -21.42 -8.71 -12.11
CA TRP A 83 -20.97 -8.20 -13.41
C TRP A 83 -21.30 -9.14 -14.58
N CYS A 84 -21.14 -10.45 -14.39
CA CYS A 84 -21.32 -11.44 -15.45
C CYS A 84 -22.75 -11.96 -15.52
N LEU A 85 -23.35 -11.89 -16.72
CA LEU A 85 -24.71 -12.36 -16.99
C LEU A 85 -24.69 -13.69 -17.76
N ASN A 86 -25.88 -14.26 -17.98
CA ASN A 86 -26.08 -15.46 -18.81
C ASN A 86 -25.23 -16.68 -18.38
N GLY A 87 -25.02 -16.83 -17.07
CA GLY A 87 -24.24 -17.93 -16.49
C GLY A 87 -22.72 -17.74 -16.61
N GLY A 88 -22.24 -16.56 -16.99
CA GLY A 88 -20.82 -16.23 -17.01
C GLY A 88 -20.19 -16.24 -15.60
N THR A 89 -18.92 -16.65 -15.51
CA THR A 89 -18.17 -16.66 -14.24
C THR A 89 -17.30 -15.41 -14.11
N CYS A 90 -17.44 -14.67 -13.00
CA CYS A 90 -16.61 -13.50 -12.71
C CYS A 90 -15.28 -13.89 -12.10
N ARG A 91 -14.19 -13.24 -12.53
CA ARG A 91 -12.87 -13.29 -11.88
C ARG A 91 -12.28 -11.91 -11.74
N ASN A 92 -11.69 -11.60 -10.59
CA ASN A 92 -10.92 -10.37 -10.41
C ASN A 92 -9.68 -10.37 -11.30
N TYR A 93 -9.35 -9.22 -11.85
CA TYR A 93 -8.26 -9.03 -12.79
C TYR A 93 -7.73 -7.60 -12.76
N ARG A 94 -6.55 -7.40 -12.14
CA ARG A 94 -5.74 -6.15 -12.20
C ARG A 94 -6.55 -4.84 -12.10
N GLY A 95 -7.20 -4.60 -10.96
CA GLY A 95 -7.99 -3.39 -10.72
C GLY A 95 -9.37 -3.43 -11.38
N ASN A 96 -9.70 -4.54 -12.01
CA ASN A 96 -10.91 -4.75 -12.77
C ASN A 96 -11.47 -6.17 -12.54
N TYR A 97 -12.54 -6.52 -13.24
CA TYR A 97 -13.06 -7.87 -13.33
C TYR A 97 -12.99 -8.36 -14.78
N ARG A 98 -13.08 -9.67 -14.94
CA ARG A 98 -13.22 -10.33 -16.23
C ARG A 98 -14.27 -11.41 -16.13
N CYS A 99 -15.18 -11.43 -17.10
CA CYS A 99 -16.16 -12.51 -17.23
C CYS A 99 -15.66 -13.61 -18.16
N HIS A 100 -15.83 -14.85 -17.72
CA HIS A 100 -15.72 -16.03 -18.57
C HIS A 100 -17.13 -16.44 -19.01
N CYS A 101 -17.46 -16.19 -20.28
CA CYS A 101 -18.78 -16.43 -20.81
C CYS A 101 -18.99 -17.89 -21.22
N THR A 102 -20.23 -18.34 -21.09
CA THR A 102 -20.70 -19.63 -21.58
C THR A 102 -20.82 -19.62 -23.11
N ASN A 103 -20.85 -20.80 -23.74
CA ASN A 103 -20.94 -20.91 -25.20
C ASN A 103 -22.17 -20.17 -25.74
N GLY A 104 -21.95 -19.37 -26.79
CA GLY A 104 -22.99 -18.56 -27.42
C GLY A 104 -23.10 -17.13 -26.89
N PHE A 105 -22.45 -16.80 -25.77
CA PHE A 105 -22.41 -15.44 -25.21
C PHE A 105 -21.02 -14.82 -25.27
N SER A 106 -20.98 -13.49 -25.41
CA SER A 106 -19.75 -12.71 -25.51
C SER A 106 -19.94 -11.30 -24.93
N GLY A 107 -18.88 -10.47 -25.02
CA GLY A 107 -18.84 -9.14 -24.41
C GLY A 107 -18.30 -9.13 -22.98
N MET A 108 -18.02 -7.94 -22.44
CA MET A 108 -17.40 -7.75 -21.12
C MET A 108 -18.21 -8.38 -19.98
N ASN A 109 -19.54 -8.38 -20.12
CA ASN A 109 -20.50 -8.87 -19.13
C ASN A 109 -21.28 -10.10 -19.59
N CYS A 110 -20.87 -10.74 -20.70
CA CYS A 110 -21.59 -11.87 -21.30
C CYS A 110 -23.04 -11.53 -21.72
N THR A 111 -23.29 -10.29 -22.14
CA THR A 111 -24.61 -9.82 -22.57
C THR A 111 -24.94 -10.19 -24.01
N ASP A 112 -23.93 -10.37 -24.85
CA ASP A 112 -24.10 -10.45 -26.30
C ASP A 112 -24.23 -11.91 -26.70
N GLY A 113 -25.48 -12.37 -26.81
CA GLY A 113 -25.82 -13.71 -27.26
C GLY A 113 -25.95 -13.80 -28.77
N ASN A 114 -25.39 -14.84 -29.39
CA ASN A 114 -25.70 -15.22 -30.77
C ASN A 114 -27.02 -16.01 -30.77
N TYR A 115 -28.13 -15.31 -31.02
CA TYR A 115 -29.47 -15.87 -31.19
C TYR A 115 -30.02 -15.53 -32.57
#